data_AF-A0A455U8F1-F1
#
_entry.id   AF-A0A455U8F1-F1
#
_cell.length_a   1.000
_cell.length_b   1.000
_cell.length_c   1.000
_cell.angle_alpha   90.00
_cell.angle_beta   90.00
_cell.angle_gamma   90.00
#
_symmetry.space_group_name_H-M   'P 1'
#
loop_
_entity.id
_entity.type
_entity.pdbx_description
1 polymer ?
#
loop_
_entity_poly.entity_id
_entity_poly.type
_entity_poly.pdbx_seq_one_letter_code
_entity_poly.pdbx_strand_id
1 'polypeptide(L)'
;MKQDMKVEVPEEVFGVKKWECEVIANPNVATFIKELNLKLPEGEEVAFRAGGYVQLVAPPYDVKFSDFDIEEEYRGDWEKFDMFKISHKNNEEVIRAYSMANYPDEKGILKFNIRIATPPPGTDHPPGLMSTYVFSLKEGDKVTVMGPFGEFFARDTDAEMIFIGGGAGMAPMRSHIFDQLKRLKSDRKITFWYGARSWRETFYNEEYDQLAEEFPNFEWHLALSDPSA
;
A
#
# COMPACT_ATOMS: atom_id res chain seq x y z
N MET A 1 -15.47 -29.50 -24.85
CA MET A 1 -15.92 -28.82 -26.10
C MET A 1 -15.27 -27.45 -26.13
N LYS A 2 -14.63 -27.07 -27.24
CA LYS A 2 -14.32 -25.66 -27.53
C LYS A 2 -15.54 -25.11 -28.27
N GLN A 3 -16.20 -24.11 -27.71
CA GLN A 3 -17.36 -23.45 -28.31
C GLN A 3 -17.10 -21.96 -28.34
N ASP A 4 -17.64 -21.27 -29.34
CA ASP A 4 -17.57 -19.82 -29.42
C ASP A 4 -18.39 -19.22 -28.27
N MET A 5 -17.76 -18.35 -27.49
CA MET A 5 -18.39 -17.62 -26.40
C MET A 5 -18.35 -16.13 -26.69
N LYS A 6 -19.46 -15.44 -26.43
CA LYS A 6 -19.51 -13.98 -26.36
C LYS A 6 -19.32 -13.59 -24.90
N VAL A 7 -18.25 -12.87 -24.62
CA VAL A 7 -17.93 -12.35 -23.29
C VAL A 7 -18.13 -10.84 -23.31
N GLU A 8 -18.89 -10.33 -22.35
CA GLU A 8 -19.11 -8.91 -22.13
C GLU A 8 -18.36 -8.53 -20.85
N VAL A 9 -17.52 -7.49 -20.93
CA VAL A 9 -16.74 -6.99 -19.79
C VAL A 9 -17.03 -5.51 -19.58
N PRO A 10 -17.04 -5.02 -18.32
CA PRO A 10 -17.19 -3.60 -18.03
C PRO A 10 -16.14 -2.76 -18.77
N GLU A 11 -16.51 -1.55 -19.19
CA GLU A 11 -15.63 -0.64 -19.93
C GLU A 11 -14.32 -0.33 -19.18
N GLU A 12 -14.40 -0.34 -17.84
CA GLU A 12 -13.29 -0.19 -16.90
C GLU A 12 -12.16 -1.20 -17.12
N VAL A 13 -12.46 -2.40 -17.65
CA VAL A 13 -11.47 -3.44 -17.95
C VAL A 13 -10.59 -3.08 -19.15
N PHE A 14 -11.08 -2.24 -20.07
CA PHE A 14 -10.29 -1.77 -21.22
C PHE A 14 -9.35 -0.61 -20.90
N GLY A 15 -9.49 0.01 -19.71
CA GLY A 15 -8.64 1.11 -19.23
C GLY A 15 -7.30 0.67 -18.66
N VAL A 16 -7.04 -0.65 -18.56
CA VAL A 16 -5.81 -1.19 -17.97
C VAL A 16 -4.62 -0.87 -18.86
N LYS A 17 -3.71 -0.04 -18.34
CA LYS A 17 -2.42 0.25 -18.95
C LYS A 17 -1.30 -0.40 -18.14
N LYS A 18 -0.13 -0.48 -18.78
CA LYS A 18 1.12 -0.92 -18.18
C LYS A 18 2.09 0.24 -18.18
N TRP A 19 2.69 0.54 -17.04
CA TRP A 19 3.68 1.60 -16.88
C TRP A 19 4.96 1.04 -16.28
N GLU A 20 6.10 1.52 -16.76
CA GLU A 20 7.38 1.34 -16.08
C GLU A 20 7.62 2.57 -15.20
N CYS A 21 7.46 2.40 -13.89
CA CYS A 21 7.59 3.47 -12.92
C CYS A 21 8.98 3.45 -12.28
N GLU A 22 9.42 4.59 -11.75
CA GLU A 22 10.69 4.73 -11.04
C GLU A 22 10.47 4.82 -9.53
N VAL A 23 11.25 4.11 -8.73
CA VAL A 23 11.21 4.23 -7.27
C VAL A 23 11.78 5.58 -6.86
N ILE A 24 10.93 6.42 -6.27
CA ILE A 24 11.32 7.71 -5.66
C ILE A 24 11.81 7.47 -4.24
N ALA A 25 11.08 6.64 -3.48
CA ALA A 25 11.38 6.36 -2.09
C ALA A 25 10.79 5.01 -1.68
N ASN A 26 11.43 4.35 -0.72
CA ASN A 26 10.96 3.08 -0.15
C ASN A 26 11.29 2.98 1.36
N PRO A 27 11.07 4.03 2.19
CA PRO A 27 11.39 4.00 3.61
C PRO A 27 10.48 3.05 4.39
N ASN A 28 10.94 2.57 5.54
CA ASN A 28 10.01 1.99 6.50
C ASN A 28 9.14 3.08 7.13
N VAL A 29 7.86 2.76 7.30
CA VAL A 29 6.89 3.55 8.07
C VAL A 29 6.37 2.79 9.30
N ALA A 30 6.72 1.51 9.40
CA ALA A 30 6.54 0.68 10.58
C ALA A 30 7.59 -0.46 10.52
N THR A 31 7.70 -1.28 11.56
CA THR A 31 8.72 -2.34 11.61
C THR A 31 8.66 -3.26 10.41
N PHE A 32 7.46 -3.61 9.95
CA PHE A 32 7.25 -4.53 8.84
C PHE A 32 6.51 -3.91 7.64
N ILE A 33 6.45 -2.58 7.54
CA ILE A 33 5.75 -1.88 6.45
C ILE A 33 6.66 -0.81 5.86
N LYS A 34 6.81 -0.84 4.53
CA LYS A 34 7.45 0.24 3.76
C LYS A 34 6.41 1.08 3.03
N GLU A 35 6.69 2.37 2.90
CA GLU A 35 5.97 3.25 1.97
C GLU A 35 6.72 3.27 0.63
N LEU A 36 6.20 2.55 -0.36
CA LEU A 36 6.76 2.59 -1.71
C LEU A 36 6.14 3.77 -2.46
N ASN A 37 6.99 4.71 -2.87
CA ASN A 37 6.62 5.85 -3.70
C ASN A 37 7.20 5.66 -5.11
N LEU A 38 6.33 5.56 -6.10
CA LEU A 38 6.70 5.40 -7.50
C LEU A 38 6.36 6.66 -8.31
N LYS A 39 7.28 7.08 -9.17
CA LYS A 39 7.08 8.12 -10.19
C LYS A 39 6.51 7.49 -11.44
N LEU A 40 5.41 8.05 -11.94
CA LEU A 40 4.89 7.68 -13.26
C LEU A 40 5.77 8.25 -14.38
N PRO A 41 5.78 7.63 -15.57
CA PRO A 41 6.38 8.24 -16.76
C PRO A 41 5.83 9.64 -17.03
N GLU A 42 6.66 10.51 -17.61
CA GLU A 42 6.25 11.88 -17.92
C GLU A 42 5.04 11.90 -18.87
N GLY A 43 4.02 12.70 -18.52
CA GLY A 43 2.78 12.81 -19.30
C GLY A 43 1.77 11.69 -19.06
N GLU A 44 2.09 10.66 -18.26
CA GLU A 44 1.14 9.63 -17.86
C GLU A 44 0.43 10.00 -16.54
N GLU A 45 -0.86 9.76 -16.50
CA GLU A 45 -1.68 9.84 -15.28
C GLU A 45 -2.47 8.54 -15.12
N VAL A 46 -2.64 8.10 -13.88
CA VAL A 46 -3.50 6.96 -13.56
C VAL A 46 -4.86 7.52 -13.15
N ALA A 47 -5.87 7.33 -14.00
CA ALA A 47 -7.25 7.70 -13.69
C ALA A 47 -7.89 6.65 -12.77
N PHE A 48 -7.45 6.60 -11.51
CA PHE A 48 -8.02 5.70 -10.50
C PHE A 48 -9.04 6.40 -9.61
N ARG A 49 -9.86 5.60 -8.93
CA ARG A 49 -10.75 6.04 -7.85
C ARG A 49 -10.19 5.58 -6.52
N ALA A 50 -10.36 6.38 -5.48
CA ALA A 50 -9.92 6.02 -4.14
C ALA A 50 -10.47 4.65 -3.72
N GLY A 51 -9.60 3.84 -3.10
CA GLY A 51 -9.86 2.43 -2.77
C GLY A 51 -9.56 1.43 -3.91
N GLY A 52 -9.20 1.93 -5.09
CA GLY A 52 -8.64 1.13 -6.17
C GLY A 52 -7.28 0.51 -5.83
N TYR A 53 -6.84 -0.41 -6.68
CA TYR A 53 -5.53 -1.05 -6.61
C TYR A 53 -4.88 -1.12 -8.00
N VAL A 54 -3.57 -1.31 -8.02
CA VAL A 54 -2.81 -1.70 -9.21
C VAL A 54 -2.12 -3.03 -8.94
N GLN A 55 -1.60 -3.64 -9.98
CA GLN A 55 -0.75 -4.83 -9.89
C GLN A 55 0.69 -4.44 -10.12
N LEU A 56 1.58 -4.81 -9.19
CA LEU A 56 3.01 -4.75 -9.40
C LEU A 56 3.48 -6.04 -10.06
N VAL A 57 4.51 -5.94 -10.90
CA VAL A 57 5.16 -7.08 -11.54
C VAL A 57 6.60 -7.15 -11.05
N ALA A 58 6.98 -8.28 -10.47
CA ALA A 58 8.35 -8.56 -10.07
C ALA A 58 8.98 -9.54 -11.06
N PRO A 59 10.14 -9.19 -11.66
CA PRO A 59 10.91 -10.13 -12.46
C PRO A 59 11.55 -11.22 -11.57
N PRO A 60 12.17 -12.25 -12.17
CA PRO A 60 13.06 -13.15 -11.44
C PRO A 60 14.12 -12.37 -10.65
N TYR A 61 14.40 -12.80 -9.42
CA TYR A 61 15.32 -12.14 -8.51
C TYR A 61 16.04 -13.13 -7.59
N ASP A 62 17.13 -12.69 -6.97
CA ASP A 62 17.89 -13.40 -5.94
C ASP A 62 18.30 -12.36 -4.89
N VAL A 63 17.63 -12.33 -3.74
CA VAL A 63 17.76 -11.24 -2.76
C VAL A 63 17.99 -11.78 -1.36
N LYS A 64 18.74 -11.02 -0.56
CA LYS A 64 18.95 -11.28 0.86
C LYS A 64 18.30 -10.19 1.68
N PHE A 65 17.67 -10.57 2.79
CA PHE A 65 17.05 -9.61 3.70
C PHE A 65 18.10 -8.70 4.34
N SER A 66 19.37 -9.14 4.41
CA SER A 66 20.52 -8.32 4.82
C SER A 66 20.75 -7.08 3.95
N ASP A 67 20.23 -7.07 2.71
CA ASP A 67 20.43 -6.00 1.74
C ASP A 67 19.31 -4.95 1.79
N PHE A 68 18.27 -5.21 2.61
CA PHE A 68 17.15 -4.30 2.81
C PHE A 68 17.59 -3.08 3.63
N ASP A 69 17.19 -1.90 3.17
CA ASP A 69 17.40 -0.66 3.91
C ASP A 69 16.32 -0.53 4.99
N ILE A 70 16.61 -1.03 6.20
CA ILE A 70 15.72 -0.94 7.38
C ILE A 70 16.29 0.10 8.36
N GLU A 71 15.52 1.14 8.65
CA GLU A 71 15.85 2.23 9.55
C GLU A 71 16.07 1.73 10.98
N GLU A 72 16.99 2.37 11.72
CA GLU A 72 17.50 1.91 13.00
C GLU A 72 16.40 1.61 14.03
N GLU A 73 15.39 2.48 14.10
CA GLU A 73 14.26 2.34 15.02
C GLU A 73 13.42 1.07 14.79
N TYR A 74 13.47 0.49 13.58
CA TYR A 74 12.70 -0.68 13.19
C TYR A 74 13.51 -1.98 13.25
N ARG A 75 14.84 -1.92 13.43
CA ARG A 75 15.71 -3.11 13.35
C ARG A 75 15.57 -4.09 14.51
N GLY A 76 15.10 -3.65 15.68
CA GLY A 76 15.08 -4.48 16.89
C GLY A 76 14.40 -5.84 16.71
N ASP A 77 13.21 -5.87 16.10
CA ASP A 77 12.50 -7.13 15.83
C ASP A 77 13.16 -7.93 14.68
N TRP A 78 13.77 -7.26 13.70
CA TRP A 78 14.49 -7.93 12.61
C TRP A 78 15.72 -8.69 13.12
N GLU A 79 16.47 -8.11 14.05
CA GLU A 79 17.62 -8.75 14.69
C GLU A 79 17.18 -9.87 15.64
N LYS A 80 16.18 -9.59 16.48
CA LYS A 80 15.63 -10.55 17.45
C LYS A 80 15.17 -11.84 16.80
N PHE A 81 14.58 -11.76 15.61
CA PHE A 81 14.06 -12.91 14.87
C PHE A 81 14.97 -13.36 13.73
N ASP A 82 16.23 -12.92 13.69
CA ASP A 82 17.22 -13.33 12.69
C ASP A 82 16.75 -13.10 11.23
N MET A 83 15.89 -12.10 11.00
CA MET A 83 15.30 -11.83 9.68
C MET A 83 16.36 -11.52 8.62
N PHE A 84 17.46 -10.88 9.00
CA PHE A 84 18.57 -10.56 8.10
C PHE A 84 19.34 -11.80 7.59
N LYS A 85 19.13 -12.98 8.18
CA LYS A 85 19.70 -14.25 7.70
C LYS A 85 18.91 -14.87 6.55
N ILE A 86 17.71 -14.36 6.27
CA ILE A 86 16.82 -14.89 5.23
C ILE A 86 17.34 -14.46 3.86
N SER A 87 17.37 -15.40 2.92
CA SER A 87 17.56 -15.13 1.50
C SER A 87 16.51 -15.87 0.67
N HIS A 88 16.08 -15.28 -0.43
CA HIS A 88 15.09 -15.89 -1.29
C HIS A 88 15.39 -15.62 -2.76
N LYS A 89 15.24 -16.68 -3.55
CA LYS A 89 15.39 -16.66 -5.00
C LYS A 89 14.07 -17.06 -5.65
N ASN A 90 13.63 -16.26 -6.61
CA ASN A 90 12.47 -16.54 -7.43
C ASN A 90 12.87 -16.50 -8.90
N ASN A 91 12.54 -17.55 -9.66
CA ASN A 91 12.93 -17.69 -11.06
C ASN A 91 11.81 -17.34 -12.04
N GLU A 92 10.62 -17.00 -11.54
CA GLU A 92 9.43 -16.71 -12.35
C GLU A 92 8.99 -15.27 -12.17
N GLU A 93 8.33 -14.70 -13.17
CA GLU A 93 7.64 -13.43 -13.00
C GLU A 93 6.44 -13.61 -12.06
N VAL A 94 6.25 -12.69 -11.11
CA VAL A 94 5.10 -12.72 -10.20
C VAL A 94 4.35 -11.40 -10.23
N ILE A 95 3.02 -11.50 -10.21
CA ILE A 95 2.11 -10.36 -10.23
C ILE A 95 1.31 -10.36 -8.92
N ARG A 96 1.18 -9.21 -8.25
CA ARG A 96 0.34 -9.05 -7.05
C ARG A 96 -0.30 -7.68 -7.00
N ALA A 97 -1.52 -7.64 -6.46
CA ALA A 97 -2.28 -6.42 -6.26
C ALA A 97 -1.82 -5.67 -5.01
N TYR A 98 -1.77 -4.33 -5.10
CA TYR A 98 -1.58 -3.41 -3.99
C TYR A 98 -2.47 -2.18 -4.15
N SER A 99 -3.19 -1.83 -3.08
CA SER A 99 -4.04 -0.65 -3.03
C SER A 99 -3.22 0.64 -3.02
N MET A 100 -3.71 1.66 -3.73
CA MET A 100 -3.10 2.98 -3.70
C MET A 100 -3.35 3.63 -2.32
N ALA A 101 -2.31 4.25 -1.77
CA ALA A 101 -2.38 5.07 -0.55
C ALA A 101 -2.62 6.55 -0.88
N ASN A 102 -2.23 7.00 -2.07
CA ASN A 102 -2.55 8.34 -2.55
C ASN A 102 -4.00 8.43 -3.04
N TYR A 103 -4.57 9.64 -2.99
CA TYR A 103 -5.88 9.93 -3.56
C TYR A 103 -5.73 10.50 -5.00
N PRO A 104 -6.81 10.53 -5.82
CA PRO A 104 -6.71 10.83 -7.26
C PRO A 104 -6.04 12.17 -7.64
N ASP A 105 -6.10 13.20 -6.79
CA ASP A 105 -5.47 14.49 -7.11
C ASP A 105 -3.99 14.58 -6.67
N GLU A 106 -3.46 13.58 -5.96
CA GLU A 106 -2.00 13.39 -5.78
C GLU A 106 -1.40 12.82 -7.07
N LYS A 107 -1.30 13.68 -8.08
CA LYS A 107 -0.88 13.33 -9.45
C LYS A 107 0.62 13.07 -9.58
N GLY A 108 0.98 12.29 -10.60
CA GLY A 108 2.37 12.00 -10.98
C GLY A 108 3.08 10.97 -10.08
N ILE A 109 2.42 10.48 -9.02
CA ILE A 109 2.97 9.52 -8.09
C ILE A 109 1.97 8.38 -7.81
N LEU A 110 2.50 7.22 -7.44
CA LEU A 110 1.76 6.13 -6.85
C LEU A 110 2.38 5.79 -5.50
N LYS A 111 1.58 5.84 -4.43
CA LYS A 111 2.02 5.53 -3.07
C LYS A 111 1.42 4.21 -2.62
N PHE A 112 2.18 3.40 -1.90
CA PHE A 112 1.73 2.10 -1.39
C PHE A 112 2.24 1.85 0.02
N ASN A 113 1.44 1.17 0.85
CA ASN A 113 1.93 0.59 2.10
C ASN A 113 2.12 -0.91 1.92
N ILE A 114 3.36 -1.37 1.94
CA ILE A 114 3.73 -2.75 1.60
C ILE A 114 4.18 -3.44 2.88
N ARG A 115 3.43 -4.45 3.33
CA ARG A 115 3.85 -5.29 4.45
C ARG A 115 4.79 -6.38 3.95
N ILE A 116 5.94 -6.58 4.61
CA ILE A 116 6.76 -7.77 4.37
C ILE A 116 6.02 -9.03 4.85
N ALA A 117 5.82 -9.97 3.94
CA ALA A 117 5.33 -11.31 4.27
C ALA A 117 6.52 -12.20 4.62
N THR A 118 6.99 -12.11 5.87
CA THR A 118 8.01 -13.01 6.41
C THR A 118 7.48 -14.45 6.45
N PRO A 119 8.36 -15.47 6.53
CA PRO A 119 7.94 -16.83 6.85
C PRO A 119 7.03 -16.83 8.10
N PRO A 120 5.92 -17.59 8.10
CA PRO A 120 5.12 -17.76 9.30
C PRO A 120 5.99 -18.28 10.46
N PRO A 121 5.87 -17.70 11.67
CA PRO A 121 6.68 -18.12 12.82
C PRO A 121 6.61 -19.62 13.06
N GLY A 122 7.76 -20.27 13.26
CA GLY A 122 7.85 -21.70 13.52
C GLY A 122 7.63 -22.60 12.30
N THR A 123 7.74 -22.07 11.08
CA THR A 123 7.62 -22.84 9.84
C THR A 123 8.84 -22.67 8.94
N ASP A 124 9.06 -23.64 8.04
CA ASP A 124 10.10 -23.59 7.00
C ASP A 124 9.55 -23.08 5.65
N HIS A 125 8.37 -22.42 5.66
CA HIS A 125 7.79 -21.86 4.44
C HIS A 125 8.63 -20.70 3.92
N PRO A 126 8.73 -20.54 2.59
CA PRO A 126 9.46 -19.40 2.01
C PRO A 126 8.77 -18.07 2.34
N PRO A 127 9.52 -16.95 2.36
CA PRO A 127 8.94 -15.62 2.44
C PRO A 127 8.05 -15.32 1.22
N GLY A 128 7.19 -14.31 1.35
CA GLY A 128 6.31 -13.88 0.28
C GLY A 128 7.07 -13.30 -0.91
N LEU A 129 6.74 -13.77 -2.12
CA LEU A 129 7.51 -13.49 -3.33
C LEU A 129 7.57 -12.00 -3.68
N MET A 130 6.42 -11.32 -3.75
CA MET A 130 6.37 -9.92 -4.18
C MET A 130 6.85 -8.95 -3.11
N SER A 131 6.44 -9.14 -1.84
CA SER A 131 6.87 -8.24 -0.77
C SER A 131 8.38 -8.30 -0.55
N THR A 132 9.01 -9.47 -0.76
CA THR A 132 10.46 -9.63 -0.73
C THR A 132 11.15 -8.84 -1.84
N TYR A 133 10.63 -8.88 -3.07
CA TYR A 133 11.10 -8.04 -4.16
C TYR A 133 10.96 -6.56 -3.83
N VAL A 134 9.78 -6.12 -3.40
CA VAL A 134 9.52 -4.71 -3.12
C VAL A 134 10.41 -4.16 -1.99
N PHE A 135 10.68 -4.95 -0.94
CA PHE A 135 11.59 -4.54 0.14
C PHE A 135 13.05 -4.44 -0.31
N SER A 136 13.42 -5.10 -1.42
CA SER A 136 14.76 -5.02 -1.99
C SER A 136 14.99 -3.79 -2.87
N LEU A 137 13.91 -3.11 -3.29
CA LEU A 137 13.98 -1.96 -4.18
C LEU A 137 14.61 -0.74 -3.50
N LYS A 138 15.47 -0.05 -4.24
CA LYS A 138 16.11 1.21 -3.86
C LYS A 138 15.65 2.34 -4.79
N GLU A 139 15.93 3.57 -4.39
CA GLU A 139 15.70 4.75 -5.22
C GLU A 139 16.36 4.60 -6.60
N GLY A 140 15.62 4.96 -7.66
CA GLY A 140 16.04 4.83 -9.05
C GLY A 140 15.72 3.50 -9.72
N ASP A 141 15.36 2.46 -8.96
CA ASP A 141 14.94 1.18 -9.53
C ASP A 141 13.65 1.32 -10.35
N LYS A 142 13.46 0.42 -11.32
CA LYS A 142 12.26 0.38 -12.17
C LYS A 142 11.31 -0.71 -11.74
N VAL A 143 10.03 -0.37 -11.65
CA VAL A 143 8.95 -1.29 -11.29
C VAL A 143 7.85 -1.21 -12.34
N THR A 144 7.46 -2.37 -12.86
CA THR A 144 6.32 -2.46 -13.75
C THR A 144 5.01 -2.47 -12.97
N VAL A 145 4.09 -1.59 -13.36
CA VAL A 145 2.77 -1.41 -12.75
C VAL A 145 1.68 -1.62 -13.81
N MET A 146 0.60 -2.32 -13.45
CA MET A 146 -0.56 -2.58 -14.30
C MET A 146 -1.86 -2.15 -13.60
N GLY A 147 -2.75 -1.46 -14.31
CA GLY A 147 -4.06 -1.05 -13.75
C GLY A 147 -4.60 0.22 -14.41
N PRO A 148 -5.45 1.01 -13.71
CA PRO A 148 -5.97 0.74 -12.36
C PRO A 148 -7.08 -0.33 -12.36
N PHE A 149 -7.32 -0.90 -11.19
CA PHE A 149 -8.44 -1.80 -10.88
C PHE A 149 -9.16 -1.30 -9.62
N GLY A 150 -10.34 -1.82 -9.32
CA GLY A 150 -10.97 -1.55 -8.02
C GLY A 150 -12.44 -1.93 -7.96
N GLU A 151 -12.86 -2.36 -6.78
CA GLU A 151 -14.28 -2.58 -6.44
C GLU A 151 -14.64 -1.96 -5.08
N PHE A 152 -13.63 -1.57 -4.29
CA PHE A 152 -13.79 -0.96 -2.99
C PHE A 152 -13.91 0.56 -3.13
N PHE A 153 -15.11 1.03 -3.45
CA PHE A 153 -15.39 2.45 -3.64
C PHE A 153 -16.33 2.99 -2.55
N ALA A 154 -16.13 4.26 -2.20
CA ALA A 154 -17.08 4.97 -1.34
C ALA A 154 -18.45 5.02 -2.03
N ARG A 155 -19.52 4.75 -1.27
CA ARG A 155 -20.89 4.90 -1.75
C ARG A 155 -21.26 6.38 -1.77
N ASP A 156 -21.93 6.78 -2.84
CA ASP A 156 -22.45 8.14 -3.03
C ASP A 156 -23.78 8.29 -2.28
N THR A 157 -23.69 8.67 -1.01
CA THR A 157 -24.78 8.80 -0.05
C THR A 157 -24.40 9.78 1.05
N ASP A 158 -25.37 10.30 1.80
CA ASP A 158 -25.11 11.20 2.94
C ASP A 158 -24.87 10.47 4.28
N ALA A 159 -24.81 9.13 4.28
CA ALA A 159 -24.62 8.36 5.51
C ALA A 159 -23.27 8.66 6.18
N GLU A 160 -23.23 8.63 7.52
CA GLU A 160 -21.97 8.69 8.29
C GLU A 160 -20.99 7.59 7.82
N MET A 161 -19.70 7.95 7.72
CA MET A 161 -18.63 7.03 7.32
C MET A 161 -17.80 6.64 8.54
N ILE A 162 -17.64 5.33 8.73
CA ILE A 162 -16.76 4.78 9.77
C ILE A 162 -15.71 3.93 9.06
N PHE A 163 -14.48 4.40 9.06
CA PHE A 163 -13.32 3.70 8.54
C PHE A 163 -12.64 2.91 9.65
N ILE A 164 -12.24 1.67 9.36
CA ILE A 164 -11.55 0.79 10.31
C ILE A 164 -10.36 0.17 9.58
N GLY A 165 -9.14 0.46 10.05
CA GLY A 165 -7.90 0.04 9.42
C GLY A 165 -6.90 -0.59 10.39
N GLY A 166 -5.95 -1.34 9.84
CA GLY A 166 -4.83 -1.91 10.59
C GLY A 166 -3.71 -2.36 9.66
N GLY A 167 -2.46 -2.15 10.07
CA GLY A 167 -1.28 -2.46 9.28
C GLY A 167 -1.31 -1.82 7.89
N ALA A 168 -0.96 -2.58 6.84
CA ALA A 168 -0.97 -2.09 5.46
C ALA A 168 -2.37 -1.71 4.93
N GLY A 169 -3.45 -2.07 5.67
CA GLY A 169 -4.80 -1.58 5.40
C GLY A 169 -4.92 -0.05 5.50
N MET A 170 -3.91 0.65 6.03
CA MET A 170 -3.80 2.10 5.99
C MET A 170 -3.94 2.67 4.57
N ALA A 171 -3.36 2.01 3.56
CA ALA A 171 -3.31 2.53 2.19
C ALA A 171 -4.72 2.89 1.62
N PRO A 172 -5.66 1.94 1.47
CA PRO A 172 -6.97 2.27 0.94
C PRO A 172 -7.77 3.22 1.85
N MET A 173 -7.54 3.19 3.18
CA MET A 173 -8.20 4.11 4.12
C MET A 173 -7.74 5.55 3.87
N ARG A 174 -6.43 5.77 3.78
CA ARG A 174 -5.84 7.08 3.46
C ARG A 174 -6.38 7.60 2.14
N SER A 175 -6.35 6.77 1.09
CA SER A 175 -6.87 7.14 -0.23
C SER A 175 -8.33 7.61 -0.16
N HIS A 176 -9.21 6.87 0.52
CA HIS A 176 -10.61 7.27 0.67
C HIS A 176 -10.80 8.54 1.49
N ILE A 177 -10.15 8.65 2.65
CA ILE A 177 -10.34 9.78 3.56
C ILE A 177 -9.89 11.08 2.89
N PHE A 178 -8.71 11.07 2.28
CA PHE A 178 -8.22 12.22 1.52
C PHE A 178 -9.12 12.54 0.33
N ASP A 179 -9.61 11.54 -0.40
CA ASP A 179 -10.53 11.76 -1.52
C ASP A 179 -11.83 12.44 -1.09
N GLN A 180 -12.42 11.95 0.01
CA GLN A 180 -13.65 12.50 0.59
C GLN A 180 -13.45 13.94 1.07
N LEU A 181 -12.36 14.23 1.80
CA LEU A 181 -12.15 15.53 2.43
C LEU A 181 -11.57 16.57 1.45
N LYS A 182 -10.57 16.21 0.65
CA LYS A 182 -9.82 17.14 -0.20
C LYS A 182 -10.45 17.33 -1.58
N ARG A 183 -10.73 16.23 -2.31
CA ARG A 183 -11.26 16.30 -3.68
C ARG A 183 -12.76 16.55 -3.68
N LEU A 184 -13.53 15.73 -2.95
CA LEU A 184 -14.99 15.78 -2.92
C LEU A 184 -15.53 16.85 -1.97
N LYS A 185 -14.73 17.30 -1.00
CA LYS A 185 -15.12 18.27 0.04
C LYS A 185 -16.41 17.86 0.75
N SER A 186 -16.49 16.58 1.09
CA SER A 186 -17.67 15.99 1.72
C SER A 186 -17.94 16.61 3.09
N ASP A 187 -19.21 16.85 3.38
CA ASP A 187 -19.75 17.33 4.65
C ASP A 187 -20.26 16.19 5.55
N ARG A 188 -20.17 14.94 5.09
CA ARG A 188 -20.52 13.74 5.86
C ARG A 188 -19.69 13.68 7.13
N LYS A 189 -20.27 13.17 8.22
CA LYS A 189 -19.49 12.81 9.41
C LYS A 189 -18.59 11.62 9.06
N ILE A 190 -17.28 11.76 9.28
CA ILE A 190 -16.27 10.75 8.99
C ILE A 190 -15.48 10.46 10.26
N THR A 191 -15.39 9.18 10.64
CA THR A 191 -14.49 8.74 11.71
C THR A 191 -13.54 7.67 11.21
N PHE A 192 -12.28 7.72 11.65
CA PHE A 192 -11.29 6.70 11.33
C PHE A 192 -10.72 6.05 12.59
N TRP A 193 -10.75 4.72 12.65
CA TRP A 193 -10.23 3.91 13.74
C TRP A 193 -9.08 3.06 13.23
N TYR A 194 -7.86 3.31 13.72
CA TYR A 194 -6.66 2.58 13.31
C TYR A 194 -6.11 1.74 14.47
N GLY A 195 -5.90 0.44 14.20
CA GLY A 195 -5.26 -0.49 15.13
C GLY A 195 -3.80 -0.73 14.79
N ALA A 196 -2.92 -0.55 15.77
CA ALA A 196 -1.48 -0.86 15.68
C ALA A 196 -0.99 -1.63 16.91
N ARG A 197 0.21 -2.23 16.85
CA ARG A 197 0.78 -2.96 18.00
C ARG A 197 1.25 -1.99 19.08
N SER A 198 2.25 -1.17 18.76
CA SER A 198 2.77 -0.11 19.63
C SER A 198 2.96 1.19 18.84
N TRP A 199 3.39 2.26 19.51
CA TRP A 199 3.47 3.60 18.90
C TRP A 199 4.36 3.64 17.65
N ARG A 200 5.49 2.93 17.64
CA ARG A 200 6.38 2.87 16.46
C ARG A 200 5.75 2.20 15.24
N GLU A 201 4.65 1.47 15.39
CA GLU A 201 3.95 0.82 14.27
C GLU A 201 2.89 1.73 13.63
N THR A 202 2.84 2.99 14.07
CA THR A 202 1.91 4.01 13.60
C THR A 202 2.60 4.96 12.63
N PHE A 203 1.88 5.38 11.60
CA PHE A 203 2.37 6.28 10.57
C PHE A 203 1.22 7.08 9.98
N TYR A 204 1.56 8.21 9.33
CA TYR A 204 0.63 9.26 8.92
C TYR A 204 -0.13 9.95 10.05
N ASN A 205 0.31 9.79 11.31
CA ASN A 205 -0.35 10.42 12.47
C ASN A 205 -0.50 11.93 12.27
N GLU A 206 0.60 12.60 11.89
CA GLU A 206 0.61 14.05 11.63
C GLU A 206 -0.32 14.45 10.48
N GLU A 207 -0.45 13.61 9.44
CA GLU A 207 -1.38 13.87 8.34
C GLU A 207 -2.84 13.80 8.82
N TYR A 208 -3.19 12.82 9.64
CA TYR A 208 -4.54 12.68 10.18
C TYR A 208 -4.87 13.72 11.24
N ASP A 209 -3.90 14.12 12.07
CA ASP A 209 -4.05 15.24 13.00
C ASP A 209 -4.35 16.54 12.24
N GLN A 210 -3.59 16.83 11.17
CA GLN A 210 -3.85 18.00 10.32
C GLN A 210 -5.23 17.95 9.65
N LEU A 211 -5.66 16.78 9.16
CA LEU A 211 -7.00 16.62 8.61
C LEU A 211 -8.09 16.88 9.66
N ALA A 212 -7.92 16.40 10.89
CA ALA A 212 -8.89 16.61 11.96
C ALA A 212 -8.94 18.08 12.42
N GLU A 213 -7.83 18.81 12.33
CA GLU A 213 -7.81 20.26 12.56
C GLU A 213 -8.50 21.05 11.44
N GLU A 214 -8.31 20.66 10.18
CA GLU A 214 -8.85 21.37 9.01
C GLU A 214 -10.33 21.06 8.77
N PHE A 215 -10.78 19.84 9.06
CA PHE A 215 -12.13 19.36 8.74
C PHE A 215 -12.91 19.01 10.01
N PRO A 216 -13.83 19.87 10.49
CA PRO A 216 -14.57 19.65 11.73
C PRO A 216 -15.54 18.47 11.69
N ASN A 217 -15.80 17.90 10.50
CA ASN A 217 -16.57 16.68 10.29
C ASN A 217 -15.73 15.40 10.26
N PHE A 218 -14.42 15.50 10.49
CA PHE A 218 -13.48 14.37 10.55
C PHE A 218 -12.88 14.20 11.94
N GLU A 219 -12.88 12.98 12.44
CA GLU A 219 -12.22 12.60 13.68
C GLU A 219 -11.45 11.29 13.45
N TRP A 220 -10.32 11.10 14.13
CA TRP A 220 -9.59 9.84 14.06
C TRP A 220 -9.11 9.38 15.44
N HIS A 221 -8.97 8.06 15.57
CA HIS A 221 -8.64 7.39 16.83
C HIS A 221 -7.64 6.26 16.58
N LEU A 222 -6.63 6.22 17.43
CA LEU A 222 -5.62 5.17 17.45
C LEU A 222 -5.87 4.21 18.62
N ALA A 223 -5.82 2.91 18.34
CA ALA A 223 -5.82 1.85 19.34
C ALA A 223 -4.52 1.04 19.27
N LEU A 224 -3.82 0.95 20.40
CA LEU A 224 -2.60 0.14 20.54
C LEU A 224 -2.92 -1.17 21.26
N SER A 225 -2.61 -2.31 20.64
CA SER A 225 -2.88 -3.62 21.23
C SER A 225 -1.82 -4.06 22.25
N ASP A 226 -0.58 -3.58 22.12
CA ASP A 226 0.52 -3.79 23.06
C ASP A 226 1.41 -2.54 23.13
N PRO A 227 0.99 -1.50 23.90
CA PRO A 227 1.68 -0.20 23.93
C PRO A 227 3.12 -0.27 24.45
N SER A 228 3.47 -1.34 25.18
CA SER A 228 4.78 -1.56 25.80
C SER A 228 5.79 -2.27 24.91
N ALA A 229 5.36 -2.81 23.77
CA ALA A 229 6.18 -3.63 22.88
C ALA A 229 7.23 -2.86 22.12
#